data_AF-A0A959KJN7-F1
#
_entry.id   AF-A0A959KJN7-F1
#
_cell.length_a   1.000
_cell.length_b   1.000
_cell.length_c   1.000
_cell.angle_alpha   90.00
_cell.angle_beta   90.00
_cell.angle_gamma   90.00
#
_symmetry.space_group_name_H-M   'P 1'
#
loop_
_entity.id
_entity.type
_entity.pdbx_description
1 polymer ?
#
loop_
_entity_poly.entity_id
_entity_poly.type
_entity_poly.pdbx_seq_one_letter_code
_entity_poly.pdbx_strand_id
1 'polypeptide(L)'
;SYWTKHNPNQPQIAYEEYMEVARAVDQMFKSGLGYGFETDRGYIYLKYGRPDDIISEWNDPSAPPYEIWSYNEFPQTRQSNVRFIFYNPSLAGGDFVLLHSTARGELNNPQWEVELYRNAPNEIEGSNYIDGTEMQDNFGRQARRRFRDF
;
A
#
# COMPACT_ATOMS: atom_id res chain seq x y z
N SER A 1 7.83 -15.37 -25.43
CA SER A 1 6.96 -14.31 -24.87
C SER A 1 6.58 -14.71 -23.44
N TYR A 2 6.37 -13.76 -22.53
CA TYR A 2 6.01 -14.01 -21.11
C TYR A 2 4.79 -14.96 -20.98
N TRP A 3 3.79 -14.76 -21.84
CA TRP A 3 2.54 -15.53 -21.90
C TRP A 3 2.70 -17.00 -22.32
N THR A 4 3.70 -17.31 -23.15
CA THR A 4 3.96 -18.68 -23.60
C THR A 4 4.50 -19.59 -22.48
N LYS A 5 5.05 -18.99 -21.41
CA LYS A 5 5.60 -19.72 -20.25
C LYS A 5 4.57 -20.02 -19.17
N HIS A 6 3.46 -19.26 -19.09
CA HIS A 6 2.45 -19.45 -18.05
C HIS A 6 1.26 -20.31 -18.51
N ASN A 7 0.96 -20.37 -19.81
CA ASN A 7 -0.03 -21.32 -20.36
C ASN A 7 0.31 -21.66 -21.82
N PRO A 8 1.09 -22.73 -22.09
CA PRO A 8 1.51 -23.10 -23.45
C PRO A 8 0.34 -23.46 -24.39
N ASN A 9 -0.81 -23.85 -23.84
CA ASN A 9 -1.91 -24.42 -24.61
C ASN A 9 -2.99 -23.39 -25.02
N GLN A 10 -3.11 -22.25 -24.32
CA GLN A 10 -4.16 -21.22 -24.58
C GLN A 10 -3.69 -19.79 -24.20
N PRO A 11 -2.69 -19.23 -24.90
CA PRO A 11 -2.12 -17.91 -24.57
C PRO A 11 -3.12 -16.75 -24.72
N GLN A 12 -4.17 -16.91 -25.52
CA GLN A 12 -5.21 -15.90 -25.72
C GLN A 12 -6.10 -15.74 -24.48
N ILE A 13 -6.54 -16.84 -23.87
CA ILE A 13 -7.40 -16.82 -22.68
C ILE A 13 -6.68 -16.17 -21.50
N ALA A 14 -5.42 -16.56 -21.25
CA ALA A 14 -4.62 -15.95 -20.19
C ALA A 14 -4.37 -14.44 -20.39
N TYR A 15 -4.27 -14.00 -21.64
CA TYR A 15 -4.18 -12.57 -21.97
C TYR A 15 -5.50 -11.85 -21.70
N GLU A 16 -6.63 -12.42 -22.11
CA GLU A 16 -7.95 -11.84 -21.89
C GLU A 16 -8.27 -11.71 -20.40
N GLU A 17 -7.99 -12.74 -19.59
CA GLU A 17 -8.14 -12.72 -18.13
C GLU A 17 -7.26 -11.63 -17.49
N TYR A 18 -5.99 -11.54 -17.91
CA TYR A 18 -5.10 -10.49 -17.42
C TYR A 18 -5.62 -9.08 -17.76
N MET A 19 -6.10 -8.89 -19.00
CA MET A 19 -6.64 -7.61 -19.43
C MET A 19 -7.95 -7.26 -18.73
N GLU A 20 -8.75 -8.23 -18.34
CA GLU A 20 -9.93 -8.01 -17.50
C GLU A 20 -9.53 -7.47 -16.12
N VAL A 21 -8.57 -8.11 -15.46
CA VAL A 21 -8.03 -7.64 -14.17
C VAL A 21 -7.42 -6.25 -14.33
N ALA A 22 -6.62 -6.01 -15.37
CA ALA A 22 -6.00 -4.72 -15.62
C ALA A 22 -7.02 -3.58 -15.77
N ARG A 23 -8.12 -3.82 -16.49
CA ARG A 23 -9.21 -2.83 -16.62
C ARG A 23 -9.95 -2.60 -15.31
N ALA A 24 -10.18 -3.65 -14.52
CA ALA A 24 -10.82 -3.52 -13.22
C ALA A 24 -9.94 -2.70 -12.26
N VAL A 25 -8.64 -2.97 -12.22
CA VAL A 25 -7.64 -2.22 -11.44
C VAL A 25 -7.59 -0.76 -11.89
N ASP A 26 -7.58 -0.52 -13.21
CA ASP A 26 -7.59 0.83 -13.77
C ASP A 26 -8.79 1.65 -13.29
N GLN A 27 -9.98 1.05 -13.29
CA GLN A 27 -11.19 1.71 -12.81
C GLN A 27 -11.18 1.92 -11.29
N MET A 28 -10.73 0.92 -10.54
CA MET A 28 -10.77 0.93 -9.08
C MET A 28 -9.81 1.97 -8.47
N PHE A 29 -8.62 2.15 -9.06
CA PHE A 29 -7.61 3.08 -8.55
C PHE A 29 -7.44 4.32 -9.40
N LYS A 30 -8.37 4.58 -10.33
CA LYS A 30 -8.35 5.80 -11.12
C LYS A 30 -8.25 7.02 -10.20
N SER A 31 -7.32 7.90 -10.52
CA SER A 31 -7.05 9.08 -9.71
C SER A 31 -7.18 10.35 -10.55
N GLY A 32 -7.10 11.51 -9.89
CA GLY A 32 -7.11 12.81 -10.56
C GLY A 32 -5.87 13.05 -11.44
N LEU A 33 -4.82 12.26 -11.28
CA LEU A 33 -3.53 12.42 -11.96
C LEU A 33 -3.32 11.47 -13.14
N GLY A 34 -4.09 10.40 -13.29
CA GLY A 34 -3.85 9.43 -14.36
C GLY A 34 -4.71 8.17 -14.30
N TYR A 35 -4.21 7.13 -14.95
CA TYR A 35 -4.85 5.81 -15.01
C TYR A 35 -4.63 5.05 -13.70
N GLY A 36 -5.60 4.24 -13.29
CA GLY A 36 -5.51 3.51 -12.02
C GLY A 36 -4.39 2.47 -12.00
N PHE A 37 -4.08 1.87 -13.16
CA PHE A 37 -2.96 0.93 -13.28
C PHE A 37 -1.58 1.60 -13.12
N GLU A 38 -1.49 2.92 -13.23
CA GLU A 38 -0.26 3.70 -13.05
C GLU A 38 -0.03 4.08 -11.58
N THR A 39 -1.05 3.96 -10.74
CA THR A 39 -0.93 4.25 -9.31
C THR A 39 -0.15 3.16 -8.59
N ASP A 40 0.45 3.48 -7.45
CA ASP A 40 1.17 2.49 -6.64
C ASP A 40 0.25 1.35 -6.17
N ARG A 41 -1.01 1.68 -5.83
CA ARG A 41 -2.03 0.66 -5.51
C ARG A 41 -2.30 -0.24 -6.70
N GLY A 42 -2.47 0.32 -7.89
CA GLY A 42 -2.68 -0.44 -9.12
C GLY A 42 -1.48 -1.34 -9.46
N TYR A 43 -0.26 -0.80 -9.34
CA TYR A 43 0.97 -1.55 -9.53
C TYR A 43 1.07 -2.74 -8.58
N ILE A 44 0.89 -2.53 -7.27
CA ILE A 44 0.96 -3.58 -6.26
C ILE A 44 -0.13 -4.64 -6.49
N TYR A 45 -1.36 -4.22 -6.82
CA TYR A 45 -2.45 -5.15 -7.12
C TYR A 45 -2.17 -6.01 -8.37
N LEU A 46 -1.63 -5.42 -9.45
CA LEU A 46 -1.30 -6.18 -10.65
C LEU A 46 -0.11 -7.11 -10.46
N LYS A 47 0.85 -6.72 -9.61
CA LYS A 47 2.06 -7.49 -9.34
C LYS A 47 1.83 -8.66 -8.40
N TYR A 48 1.04 -8.45 -7.35
CA TYR A 48 0.86 -9.43 -6.26
C TYR A 48 -0.54 -10.02 -6.19
N GLY A 49 -1.49 -9.47 -6.94
CA GLY A 49 -2.89 -9.85 -6.89
C GLY A 49 -3.65 -9.15 -5.76
N ARG A 50 -4.90 -9.58 -5.59
CA ARG A 50 -5.79 -9.05 -4.55
C ARG A 50 -5.21 -9.32 -3.15
N PRO A 51 -5.17 -8.32 -2.26
CA PRO A 51 -4.82 -8.53 -0.85
C PRO A 51 -5.90 -9.33 -0.11
N ASP A 52 -5.50 -10.02 0.95
CA ASP A 52 -6.40 -10.77 1.82
C ASP A 52 -7.34 -9.84 2.59
N ASP A 53 -6.82 -8.72 3.09
CA ASP A 53 -7.61 -7.67 3.74
C ASP A 53 -7.12 -6.26 3.36
N ILE A 54 -8.06 -5.32 3.38
CA ILE A 54 -7.82 -3.89 3.12
C ILE A 54 -8.49 -3.09 4.24
N ILE A 55 -7.69 -2.36 4.99
CA ILE A 55 -8.18 -1.42 5.99
C ILE A 55 -8.00 0.00 5.47
N SER A 56 -9.10 0.68 5.15
CA SER A 56 -9.10 2.10 4.77
C SER A 56 -9.40 2.98 5.98
N GLU A 57 -8.58 4.00 6.21
CA GLU A 57 -8.82 5.03 7.21
C GLU A 57 -8.93 6.40 6.54
N TRP A 58 -9.99 7.12 6.89
CA TRP A 58 -10.31 8.44 6.33
C TRP A 58 -10.49 9.51 7.39
N ASN A 59 -10.62 9.11 8.66
CA ASN A 59 -11.04 9.96 9.77
C ASN A 59 -9.98 10.08 10.87
N ASP A 60 -8.72 9.70 10.62
CA ASP A 60 -7.63 10.00 11.54
C ASP A 60 -7.38 11.52 11.54
N PRO A 61 -7.58 12.23 12.67
CA PRO A 61 -7.44 13.68 12.70
C PRO A 61 -5.98 14.15 12.54
N SER A 62 -5.02 13.26 12.71
CA SER A 62 -3.59 13.56 12.71
C SER A 62 -2.85 13.05 11.46
N ALA A 63 -3.52 12.30 10.59
CA ALA A 63 -2.97 11.76 9.35
C ALA A 63 -3.86 12.07 8.14
N PRO A 64 -3.29 12.16 6.93
CA PRO A 64 -4.07 12.06 5.70
C PRO A 64 -4.72 10.67 5.59
N PRO A 65 -5.73 10.49 4.71
CA PRO A 65 -6.29 9.17 4.45
C PRO A 65 -5.22 8.15 4.03
N TYR A 66 -5.36 6.93 4.54
CA TYR A 66 -4.42 5.85 4.27
C TYR A 66 -5.13 4.50 4.14
N GLU A 67 -4.49 3.58 3.44
CA GLU A 67 -4.94 2.20 3.26
C GLU A 67 -3.83 1.23 3.67
N ILE A 68 -4.17 0.23 4.47
CA ILE A 68 -3.27 -0.86 4.83
C ILE A 68 -3.75 -2.12 4.13
N TRP A 69 -2.90 -2.70 3.31
CA TRP A 69 -3.17 -3.95 2.61
C TRP A 69 -2.39 -5.07 3.26
N SER A 70 -3.03 -6.21 3.44
CA SER A 70 -2.44 -7.39 4.07
C SER A 70 -2.44 -8.59 3.14
N TYR A 71 -1.34 -9.34 3.18
CA TYR A 71 -1.18 -10.63 2.53
C TYR A 71 -0.70 -11.63 3.60
N ASN A 72 -1.50 -12.65 3.86
CA ASN A 72 -1.18 -13.71 4.82
C ASN A 72 -0.07 -14.61 4.25
N GLU A 73 -0.20 -14.99 2.99
CA GLU A 73 0.82 -15.69 2.21
C GLU A 73 1.36 -14.80 1.11
N PHE A 74 2.68 -14.78 0.92
CA PHE A 74 3.33 -13.97 -0.10
C PHE A 74 4.40 -14.78 -0.85
N PRO A 75 3.97 -15.66 -1.78
CA PRO A 75 4.84 -16.65 -2.44
C PRO A 75 5.99 -16.04 -3.25
N GLN A 76 5.79 -14.86 -3.84
CA GLN A 76 6.74 -14.19 -4.73
C GLN A 76 8.11 -13.97 -4.07
N THR A 77 8.12 -13.72 -2.75
CA THR A 77 9.35 -13.53 -1.97
C THR A 77 9.49 -14.54 -0.82
N ARG A 78 8.62 -15.55 -0.77
CA ARG A 78 8.53 -16.57 0.31
C ARG A 78 8.39 -15.93 1.69
N GLN A 79 7.51 -14.94 1.80
CA GLN A 79 7.15 -14.30 3.06
C GLN A 79 5.74 -14.69 3.47
N SER A 80 5.44 -14.48 4.74
CA SER A 80 4.08 -14.46 5.29
C SER A 80 3.86 -13.11 5.97
N ASN A 81 2.58 -12.78 6.21
CA ASN A 81 2.19 -11.55 6.91
C ASN A 81 2.82 -10.29 6.30
N VAL A 82 2.84 -10.21 4.96
CA VAL A 82 3.32 -9.03 4.24
C VAL A 82 2.27 -7.92 4.33
N ARG A 83 2.73 -6.70 4.53
CA ARG A 83 1.89 -5.52 4.71
C ARG A 83 2.40 -4.38 3.84
N PHE A 84 1.46 -3.62 3.30
CA PHE A 84 1.71 -2.38 2.60
C PHE A 84 0.87 -1.29 3.24
N ILE A 85 1.40 -0.09 3.33
CA ILE A 85 0.62 1.10 3.68
C ILE A 85 0.76 2.12 2.57
N PHE A 86 -0.39 2.59 2.08
CA PHE A 86 -0.51 3.67 1.11
C PHE A 86 -1.16 4.86 1.77
N TYR A 87 -0.82 6.07 1.35
CA TYR A 87 -1.43 7.29 1.90
C TYR A 87 -1.65 8.33 0.81
N ASN A 88 -2.61 9.23 1.01
CA ASN A 88 -2.87 10.34 0.10
C ASN A 88 -2.30 11.65 0.67
N PRO A 89 -1.04 12.02 0.37
CA PRO A 89 -0.43 13.24 0.88
C PRO A 89 -1.06 14.52 0.33
N SER A 90 -1.70 14.46 -0.85
CA SER A 90 -2.29 15.64 -1.50
C SER A 90 -3.69 15.96 -0.96
N LEU A 91 -4.32 15.02 -0.24
CA LEU A 91 -5.73 15.07 0.20
C LEU A 91 -6.73 15.22 -0.96
N ALA A 92 -6.26 15.16 -2.20
CA ALA A 92 -7.04 15.37 -3.41
C ALA A 92 -6.88 14.18 -4.34
N GLY A 93 -7.77 14.07 -5.33
CA GLY A 93 -7.58 13.18 -6.48
C GLY A 93 -7.56 11.67 -6.22
N GLY A 94 -7.59 11.18 -4.98
CA GLY A 94 -7.42 9.75 -4.69
C GLY A 94 -6.00 9.24 -4.99
N ASP A 95 -5.00 10.13 -4.95
CA ASP A 95 -3.60 9.86 -5.30
C ASP A 95 -2.86 9.20 -4.14
N PHE A 96 -3.23 7.95 -3.83
CA PHE A 96 -2.55 7.16 -2.81
C PHE A 96 -1.20 6.66 -3.35
N VAL A 97 -0.13 6.98 -2.63
CA VAL A 97 1.24 6.55 -2.90
C VAL A 97 1.70 5.56 -1.86
N LEU A 98 2.60 4.65 -2.23
CA LEU A 98 3.19 3.66 -1.33
C LEU A 98 4.08 4.38 -0.32
N LEU A 99 3.71 4.28 0.96
CA LEU A 99 4.45 4.87 2.06
C LEU A 99 5.47 3.90 2.65
N HIS A 100 5.08 2.63 2.83
CA HIS A 100 5.95 1.60 3.39
C HIS A 100 5.46 0.18 3.07
N SER A 101 6.39 -0.76 3.01
CA SER A 101 6.12 -2.19 2.88
C SER A 101 7.08 -3.05 3.70
N THR A 102 6.57 -4.21 4.15
CA THR A 102 7.38 -5.30 4.70
C THR A 102 7.80 -6.34 3.65
N ALA A 103 7.34 -6.19 2.40
CA ALA A 103 7.72 -7.06 1.30
C ALA A 103 9.19 -6.85 0.91
N ARG A 104 9.93 -7.94 0.73
CA ARG A 104 11.32 -7.93 0.25
C ARG A 104 11.36 -7.38 -1.17
N GLY A 105 12.21 -6.38 -1.38
CA GLY A 105 12.39 -5.75 -2.69
C GLY A 105 11.38 -4.65 -3.01
N GLU A 106 10.49 -4.32 -2.08
CA GLU A 106 9.61 -3.15 -2.15
C GLU A 106 10.15 -2.00 -1.28
N LEU A 107 9.52 -0.83 -1.37
CA LEU A 107 9.87 0.33 -0.54
C LEU A 107 9.79 -0.03 0.95
N ASN A 108 10.92 0.07 1.64
CA ASN A 108 10.99 -0.04 3.09
C ASN A 108 11.40 1.32 3.66
N ASN A 109 10.43 2.03 4.24
CA ASN A 109 10.62 3.33 4.88
C ASN A 109 10.53 3.17 6.41
N PRO A 110 11.62 3.11 7.17
CA PRO A 110 11.55 2.97 8.63
C PRO A 110 10.89 4.15 9.35
N GLN A 111 10.83 5.32 8.72
CA GLN A 111 10.24 6.55 9.28
C GLN A 111 8.80 6.78 8.79
N TRP A 112 8.15 5.77 8.22
CA TRP A 112 6.83 5.88 7.62
C TRP A 112 5.77 6.45 8.58
N GLU A 113 5.86 6.12 9.87
CA GLU A 113 4.90 6.61 10.87
C GLU A 113 5.07 8.12 11.08
N VAL A 114 6.32 8.59 11.20
CA VAL A 114 6.61 10.02 11.30
C VAL A 114 6.19 10.77 10.03
N GLU A 115 6.39 10.18 8.85
CA GLU A 115 5.96 10.76 7.59
C GLU A 115 4.44 10.85 7.48
N LEU A 116 3.70 9.80 7.87
CA LEU A 116 2.24 9.79 7.89
C LEU A 116 1.69 10.89 8.81
N TYR A 117 2.30 11.05 9.99
CA TYR A 117 1.88 12.00 11.03
C TYR A 117 2.72 13.29 11.04
N ARG A 118 3.30 13.69 9.89
CA ARG A 118 4.20 14.86 9.80
C ARG A 118 3.62 16.18 10.29
N ASN A 119 2.29 16.29 10.36
CA ASN A 119 1.57 17.47 10.85
C ASN A 119 1.54 17.55 12.39
N ALA A 120 2.06 16.54 13.10
CA ALA A 120 2.19 16.49 14.56
C ALA A 120 3.66 16.39 15.02
N PRO A 121 4.57 17.31 14.59
CA PRO A 121 6.01 17.17 14.82
C PRO A 121 6.44 17.18 16.30
N ASN A 122 5.61 17.72 17.18
CA ASN A 122 5.88 17.75 18.63
C ASN A 122 5.50 16.45 19.34
N GLU A 123 4.92 15.49 18.61
CA GLU A 123 4.45 14.20 19.13
C GLU A 123 5.32 13.04 18.65
N ILE A 124 6.54 13.29 18.17
CA ILE A 124 7.49 12.20 17.89
C ILE A 124 7.91 11.55 19.22
N GLU A 125 8.06 10.23 19.23
CA GLU A 125 8.48 9.49 20.42
C GLU A 125 9.99 9.69 20.68
N GLY A 126 10.33 10.04 21.93
CA GLY A 126 11.72 10.29 22.35
C GLY A 126 12.17 11.75 22.26
N SER A 127 13.45 12.00 22.60
CA SER A 127 14.03 13.34 22.68
C SER A 127 14.73 13.81 21.39
N ASN A 128 14.92 12.91 20.41
CA ASN A 128 15.66 13.18 19.18
C ASN A 128 14.73 13.22 17.96
N TYR A 129 14.34 14.42 17.56
CA TYR A 129 13.48 14.68 16.39
C TYR A 129 14.08 14.20 15.05
N ILE A 130 15.41 14.14 14.95
CA ILE A 130 16.12 13.87 13.68
C ILE A 130 16.00 12.40 13.26
N ASP A 131 16.07 11.48 14.22
CA ASP A 131 16.15 10.02 13.96
C ASP A 131 14.90 9.27 14.47
N GLY A 132 13.84 10.01 14.84
CA GLY A 132 12.60 9.40 15.30
C GLY A 132 11.95 8.57 14.19
N THR A 133 11.51 7.36 14.53
CA THR A 133 10.77 6.46 13.63
C THR A 133 9.33 6.27 14.05
N GLU A 134 9.00 6.58 15.31
CA GLU A 134 7.69 6.32 15.90
C GLU A 134 7.10 7.61 16.47
N MET A 135 5.78 7.64 16.56
CA MET A 135 5.03 8.75 17.13
C MET A 135 4.45 8.34 18.49
N GLN A 136 4.28 9.30 19.39
CA GLN A 136 3.67 9.11 20.70
C GLN A 136 2.29 8.46 20.54
N ASP A 137 1.98 7.48 21.39
CA ASP A 137 0.73 6.76 21.24
C ASP A 137 -0.47 7.59 21.70
N ASN A 138 -1.59 7.54 20.96
CA ASN A 138 -2.85 8.16 21.39
C ASN A 138 -4.06 7.39 20.85
N PHE A 139 -5.28 7.79 21.26
CA PHE A 139 -6.50 7.08 20.86
C PHE A 139 -6.86 7.26 19.37
N GLY A 140 -6.47 8.38 18.75
CA GLY A 140 -6.73 8.67 17.34
C GLY A 140 -5.73 8.00 16.39
N ARG A 141 -4.49 7.79 16.84
CA ARG A 141 -3.38 7.22 16.08
C ARG A 141 -3.46 5.70 16.04
N GLN A 142 -4.06 5.17 14.98
CA GLN A 142 -4.33 3.72 14.84
C GLN A 142 -3.46 3.04 13.78
N ALA A 143 -2.73 3.78 12.94
CA ALA A 143 -1.98 3.22 11.82
C ALA A 143 -0.96 2.16 12.27
N ARG A 144 -0.11 2.47 13.26
CA ARG A 144 0.89 1.53 13.81
C ARG A 144 0.25 0.26 14.37
N ARG A 145 -0.87 0.38 15.10
CA ARG A 145 -1.59 -0.77 15.67
C ARG A 145 -2.12 -1.67 14.57
N ARG A 146 -2.91 -1.11 13.65
CA ARG A 146 -3.48 -1.84 12.49
C ARG A 146 -2.41 -2.45 11.57
N PHE A 147 -1.25 -1.83 11.46
CA PHE A 147 -0.14 -2.36 10.67
C PHE A 147 0.56 -3.55 11.34
N ARG A 148 0.58 -3.60 12.68
CA ARG A 148 1.22 -4.65 13.49
C ARG A 148 0.29 -5.79 13.90
N ASP A 149 -1.00 -5.53 14.04
CA ASP A 149 -1.97 -6.44 14.66
C ASP A 149 -2.41 -7.58 13.72
N PHE A 150 -1.52 -8.55 13.37
CA PHE A 150 -1.88 -9.86 12.77
C PHE A 150 -0.72 -10.87 12.83
#